data_AF-V9IJE7-F1
#
_entry.id   AF-V9IJE7-F1
#
_cell.length_a   1.000
_cell.length_b   1.000
_cell.length_c   1.000
_cell.angle_alpha   90.00
_cell.angle_beta   90.00
_cell.angle_gamma   90.00
#
_symmetry.space_group_name_H-M   'P 1'
#
loop_
_entity.id
_entity.type
_entity.pdbx_description
1 polymer ?
#
loop_
_entity_poly.entity_id
_entity_poly.type
_entity_poly.pdbx_seq_one_letter_code
_entity_poly.pdbx_strand_id
1 'polypeptide(L)'
;MTYIGLVTLLILGDDLSRVDKKSIIEGMRACQNPDGSFTAIITGCESDMRFLYCACCISIILNDWSGIDKTKAIDYILKSISYDGAMGQGPGLESHGGSTYCAVASLFLMNELHNVLTNDQLNRLKRWCLMRQDSGFHGRPGKPSDTCYSFWVGATLQMLDINKLSDPDKNRAFLLETQDSIVGGFGKFADCLPDPLHTYLGLCGLSLLGETDLCIMNAALNISDRAYKHLLKIQEVW
;
A
#
# COMPACT_ATOMS: atom_id res chain seq x y z
N MET A 1 -8.08 4.61 10.98
CA MET A 1 -7.32 4.44 12.24
C MET A 1 -7.15 2.99 12.64
N THR A 2 -8.20 2.16 12.60
CA THR A 2 -8.17 0.74 12.99
C THR A 2 -6.98 -0.04 12.42
N TYR A 3 -6.73 0.07 11.11
CA TYR A 3 -5.58 -0.57 10.45
C TYR A 3 -4.24 -0.24 11.12
N ILE A 4 -3.90 1.04 11.27
CA ILE A 4 -2.62 1.46 11.87
C ILE A 4 -2.55 1.08 13.35
N GLY A 5 -3.67 1.11 14.07
CA GLY A 5 -3.75 0.66 15.46
C GLY A 5 -3.40 -0.82 15.61
N LEU A 6 -3.97 -1.69 14.78
CA LEU A 6 -3.66 -3.13 14.75
C LEU A 6 -2.21 -3.38 14.36
N VAL A 7 -1.70 -2.72 13.33
CA VAL A 7 -0.29 -2.80 12.94
C VAL A 7 0.64 -2.37 14.07
N THR A 8 0.30 -1.31 14.81
CA THR A 8 1.12 -0.85 15.92
C THR A 8 1.19 -1.89 17.03
N LEU A 9 0.06 -2.53 17.37
CA LEU A 9 0.03 -3.63 18.34
C LEU A 9 0.93 -4.80 17.90
N LEU A 10 0.86 -5.19 16.62
CA LEU A 10 1.71 -6.25 16.06
C LEU A 10 3.20 -5.88 16.10
N ILE A 11 3.55 -4.64 15.76
CA ILE A 11 4.95 -4.16 15.81
C ILE A 11 5.50 -4.18 17.24
N LEU A 12 4.64 -3.91 18.22
CA LEU A 12 4.97 -3.92 19.64
C LEU A 12 4.92 -5.33 20.28
N GLY A 13 4.53 -6.36 19.52
CA GLY A 13 4.53 -7.75 19.99
C GLY A 13 3.29 -8.17 20.78
N ASP A 14 2.21 -7.37 20.80
CA ASP A 14 0.93 -7.76 21.39
C ASP A 14 0.30 -8.93 20.61
N ASP A 15 -0.50 -9.76 21.29
CA ASP A 15 -1.13 -10.97 20.74
C ASP A 15 -2.55 -10.73 20.19
N LEU A 16 -3.02 -9.48 20.24
CA LEU A 16 -4.37 -9.04 19.87
C LEU A 16 -5.49 -9.72 20.69
N SER A 17 -5.19 -10.38 21.80
CA SER A 17 -6.19 -11.07 22.64
C SER A 17 -7.23 -10.11 23.24
N ARG A 18 -6.86 -8.85 23.45
CA ARG A 18 -7.73 -7.79 23.99
C ARG A 18 -8.48 -7.02 22.91
N VAL A 19 -8.22 -7.31 21.64
CA VAL A 19 -8.90 -6.67 20.52
C VAL A 19 -10.26 -7.34 20.34
N ASP A 20 -11.33 -6.55 20.40
CA ASP A 20 -12.67 -7.01 20.02
C ASP A 20 -12.75 -7.13 18.48
N LYS A 21 -12.27 -8.27 17.98
CA LYS A 21 -12.22 -8.57 16.54
C LYS A 21 -13.60 -8.51 15.91
N LYS A 22 -14.63 -9.02 16.59
CA LYS A 22 -16.00 -9.08 16.08
C LYS A 22 -16.54 -7.67 15.85
N SER A 23 -16.43 -6.78 16.83
CA SER A 23 -16.89 -5.39 16.70
C SER A 23 -16.13 -4.63 15.61
N ILE A 24 -14.83 -4.89 15.43
CA ILE A 24 -14.04 -4.29 14.34
C ILE A 24 -14.56 -4.76 12.98
N ILE A 25 -14.78 -6.06 12.80
CA ILE A 25 -15.28 -6.62 11.54
C ILE A 25 -16.68 -6.10 11.22
N GLU A 26 -17.57 -6.01 12.21
CA GLU A 26 -18.91 -5.43 12.05
C GLU A 26 -18.86 -3.95 11.68
N GLY A 27 -18.02 -3.16 12.36
CA GLY A 27 -17.83 -1.74 12.05
C GLY A 27 -17.23 -1.51 10.66
N MET A 28 -16.23 -2.32 10.27
CA MET A 28 -15.65 -2.28 8.93
C MET A 28 -16.69 -2.60 7.85
N ARG A 29 -17.53 -3.63 8.06
CA ARG A 29 -18.62 -3.98 7.15
C ARG A 29 -19.59 -2.82 6.94
N ALA A 30 -19.92 -2.09 8.00
CA ALA A 30 -20.80 -0.93 7.94
C ALA A 30 -20.21 0.25 7.15
N CYS A 31 -18.89 0.28 6.93
CA CYS A 31 -18.23 1.31 6.14
C CYS A 31 -18.17 0.99 4.63
N GLN A 32 -18.53 -0.21 4.19
CA GLN A 32 -18.53 -0.57 2.77
C GLN A 32 -19.77 0.01 2.06
N ASN A 33 -19.54 0.71 0.95
CA ASN A 33 -20.58 1.34 0.15
C ASN A 33 -21.19 0.38 -0.88
N PRO A 34 -22.37 0.72 -1.45
CA PRO A 34 -23.01 -0.10 -2.48
C PRO A 34 -22.16 -0.31 -3.75
N ASP A 35 -21.26 0.62 -4.08
CA ASP A 35 -20.36 0.53 -5.23
C ASP A 35 -19.09 -0.30 -4.95
N GLY A 36 -18.91 -0.80 -3.71
CA GLY A 36 -17.77 -1.61 -3.28
C GLY A 36 -16.63 -0.85 -2.62
N SER A 37 -16.63 0.48 -2.69
CA SER A 37 -15.67 1.34 -1.98
C SER A 37 -15.91 1.35 -0.48
N PHE A 38 -15.00 1.95 0.29
CA PHE A 38 -15.15 2.09 1.74
C PHE A 38 -15.07 3.56 2.16
N THR A 39 -15.86 3.94 3.16
CA THR A 39 -15.70 5.21 3.89
C THR A 39 -14.81 5.03 5.12
N ALA A 40 -14.24 6.12 5.63
CA ALA A 40 -13.42 6.07 6.84
C ALA A 40 -14.22 5.83 8.13
N ILE A 41 -15.45 6.32 8.18
CA ILE A 41 -16.33 6.33 9.37
C ILE A 41 -17.78 6.13 8.95
N ILE A 42 -18.56 5.46 9.81
CA ILE A 42 -19.96 5.09 9.55
C ILE A 42 -20.85 6.32 9.35
N THR A 43 -20.52 7.46 9.97
CA THR A 43 -21.27 8.72 9.82
C THR A 43 -21.06 9.41 8.47
N GLY A 44 -20.26 8.83 7.58
CA GLY A 44 -19.98 9.35 6.24
C GLY A 44 -18.75 10.26 6.20
N CYS A 45 -17.97 10.10 5.12
CA CYS A 45 -16.81 10.90 4.74
C CYS A 45 -16.58 10.70 3.23
N GLU A 46 -15.43 11.10 2.68
CA GLU A 46 -15.03 10.68 1.35
C GLU A 46 -14.86 9.15 1.27
N SER A 47 -14.94 8.62 0.05
CA SER A 47 -14.78 7.20 -0.24
C SER A 47 -13.87 7.01 -1.44
N ASP A 48 -12.81 6.21 -1.25
CA ASP A 48 -11.83 5.93 -2.30
C ASP A 48 -10.98 4.70 -1.97
N MET A 49 -10.03 4.40 -2.87
CA MET A 49 -9.13 3.26 -2.81
C MET A 49 -8.33 3.16 -1.51
N ARG A 50 -8.07 4.27 -0.80
CA ARG A 50 -7.28 4.26 0.45
C ARG A 50 -7.98 3.45 1.53
N PHE A 51 -9.29 3.60 1.65
CA PHE A 51 -10.06 2.92 2.69
C PHE A 51 -10.34 1.46 2.34
N LEU A 52 -10.46 1.13 1.05
CA LEU A 52 -10.53 -0.25 0.59
C LEU A 52 -9.27 -1.02 0.99
N TYR A 53 -8.08 -0.44 0.76
CA TYR A 53 -6.82 -1.02 1.22
C TYR A 53 -6.76 -1.20 2.74
N CYS A 54 -7.22 -0.21 3.51
CA CYS A 54 -7.29 -0.33 4.97
C CYS A 54 -8.20 -1.49 5.39
N ALA A 55 -9.35 -1.67 4.75
CA ALA A 55 -10.27 -2.78 5.03
C ALA A 55 -9.63 -4.14 4.73
N CYS A 56 -8.93 -4.28 3.60
CA CYS A 56 -8.19 -5.51 3.28
C CYS A 56 -7.09 -5.81 4.30
N CYS A 57 -6.35 -4.80 4.76
CA CYS A 57 -5.35 -4.99 5.81
C CYS A 57 -5.96 -5.45 7.14
N ILE A 58 -7.07 -4.84 7.56
CA ILE A 58 -7.80 -5.26 8.77
C ILE A 58 -8.25 -6.72 8.64
N SER A 59 -8.81 -7.09 7.49
CA SER A 59 -9.29 -8.46 7.25
C SER A 59 -8.15 -9.49 7.29
N ILE A 60 -7.00 -9.18 6.69
CA ILE A 60 -5.80 -10.02 6.77
C ILE A 60 -5.29 -10.14 8.20
N ILE A 61 -5.17 -9.04 8.93
CA ILE A 61 -4.64 -9.05 10.29
C ILE A 61 -5.56 -9.85 11.22
N LEU A 62 -6.88 -9.67 11.12
CA LEU A 62 -7.87 -10.36 11.95
C LEU A 62 -8.22 -11.76 11.44
N ASN A 63 -7.64 -12.19 10.31
CA ASN A 63 -7.94 -13.45 9.64
C ASN A 63 -9.44 -13.68 9.41
N ASP A 64 -10.17 -12.60 9.12
CA ASP A 64 -11.62 -12.62 8.94
C ASP A 64 -12.01 -11.67 7.80
N TRP A 65 -12.51 -12.26 6.71
CA TRP A 65 -12.96 -11.54 5.52
C TRP A 65 -14.48 -11.34 5.47
N SER A 66 -15.22 -11.79 6.48
CA SER A 66 -16.68 -11.68 6.52
C SER A 66 -17.17 -10.21 6.55
N GLY A 67 -16.28 -9.27 6.87
CA GLY A 67 -16.58 -7.84 6.85
C GLY A 67 -16.48 -7.17 5.47
N ILE A 68 -16.09 -7.89 4.42
CA ILE A 68 -15.92 -7.34 3.07
C ILE A 68 -16.73 -8.15 2.05
N ASP A 69 -17.62 -7.50 1.31
CA ASP A 69 -18.13 -8.00 0.04
C ASP A 69 -17.01 -7.90 -1.01
N LYS A 70 -16.23 -8.99 -1.15
CA LYS A 70 -15.07 -9.05 -2.05
C LYS A 70 -15.45 -8.81 -3.51
N THR A 71 -16.61 -9.33 -3.94
CA THR A 71 -17.07 -9.17 -5.32
C THR A 71 -17.23 -7.70 -5.68
N LYS A 72 -17.88 -6.92 -4.81
CA LYS A 72 -18.03 -5.48 -5.02
C LYS A 72 -16.72 -4.72 -4.88
N ALA A 73 -15.87 -5.07 -3.92
CA ALA A 73 -14.57 -4.44 -3.75
C ALA A 73 -13.69 -4.62 -5.00
N ILE A 74 -13.67 -5.83 -5.57
CA ILE A 74 -12.97 -6.14 -6.82
C ILE A 74 -13.58 -5.36 -8.00
N ASP A 75 -14.91 -5.33 -8.13
CA ASP A 75 -15.59 -4.55 -9.17
C ASP A 75 -15.24 -3.05 -9.09
N TYR A 76 -15.18 -2.47 -7.89
CA TYR A 76 -14.73 -1.09 -7.68
C TYR A 76 -13.29 -0.87 -8.15
N ILE A 77 -12.38 -1.79 -7.82
CA ILE A 77 -10.98 -1.76 -8.26
C ILE A 77 -10.90 -1.81 -9.79
N LEU A 78 -11.61 -2.74 -10.43
CA LEU A 78 -11.61 -2.89 -11.88
C LEU A 78 -12.17 -1.66 -12.60
N LYS A 79 -13.26 -1.07 -12.09
CA LYS A 79 -13.83 0.18 -12.62
C LYS A 79 -12.93 1.39 -12.41
N SER A 80 -11.99 1.32 -11.49
CA SER A 80 -11.01 2.38 -11.21
C SER A 80 -9.78 2.34 -12.13
N ILE A 81 -9.68 1.34 -13.01
CA ILE A 81 -8.64 1.30 -14.05
C ILE A 81 -8.89 2.42 -15.07
N SER A 82 -7.95 3.35 -15.16
CA SER A 82 -7.98 4.47 -16.10
C SER A 82 -7.57 4.05 -17.51
N TYR A 83 -7.75 4.95 -18.47
CA TYR A 83 -7.40 4.76 -19.88
C TYR A 83 -5.89 4.50 -20.10
N ASP A 84 -5.04 4.90 -19.17
CA ASP A 84 -3.59 4.71 -19.23
C ASP A 84 -3.11 3.41 -18.55
N GLY A 85 -4.04 2.62 -18.00
CA GLY A 85 -3.79 1.25 -17.55
C GLY A 85 -3.52 1.07 -16.05
N ALA A 86 -3.46 2.16 -15.27
CA ALA A 86 -3.31 2.11 -13.82
C ALA A 86 -4.56 2.63 -13.09
N MET A 87 -4.58 2.54 -11.76
CA MET A 87 -5.79 2.78 -10.97
C MET A 87 -5.85 4.19 -10.41
N GLY A 88 -6.97 4.86 -10.60
CA GLY A 88 -7.31 6.12 -9.93
C GLY A 88 -7.85 5.89 -8.52
N GLN A 89 -8.14 6.99 -7.80
CA GLN A 89 -8.77 6.92 -6.47
C GLN A 89 -10.17 6.28 -6.50
N GLY A 90 -10.82 6.35 -7.66
CA GLY A 90 -12.11 5.73 -7.95
C GLY A 90 -12.39 5.76 -9.46
N PRO A 91 -13.55 5.24 -9.90
CA PRO A 91 -13.91 5.18 -11.32
C PRO A 91 -13.87 6.54 -12.02
N GLY A 92 -13.23 6.59 -13.17
CA GLY A 92 -13.12 7.80 -14.01
C GLY A 92 -12.10 8.85 -13.54
N LEU A 93 -11.39 8.61 -12.44
CA LEU A 93 -10.38 9.52 -11.93
C LEU A 93 -8.98 9.23 -12.49
N GLU A 94 -8.11 10.23 -12.47
CA GLU A 94 -6.72 10.11 -12.91
C GLU A 94 -5.98 9.02 -12.13
N SER A 95 -5.24 8.19 -12.86
CA SER A 95 -4.40 7.15 -12.27
C SER A 95 -3.30 7.76 -11.41
N HIS A 96 -3.01 7.12 -10.28
CA HIS A 96 -2.08 7.66 -9.30
C HIS A 96 -1.34 6.54 -8.57
N GLY A 97 -0.06 6.76 -8.25
CA GLY A 97 0.81 5.74 -7.66
C GLY A 97 0.28 5.23 -6.32
N GLY A 98 -0.27 6.13 -5.50
CA GLY A 98 -0.88 5.76 -4.22
C GLY A 98 -2.14 4.90 -4.36
N SER A 99 -3.08 5.26 -5.25
CA SER A 99 -4.28 4.45 -5.47
C SER A 99 -3.96 3.15 -6.21
N THR A 100 -2.97 3.17 -7.10
CA THR A 100 -2.47 1.97 -7.77
C THR A 100 -1.88 0.99 -6.76
N TYR A 101 -1.05 1.46 -5.82
CA TYR A 101 -0.60 0.64 -4.71
C TYR A 101 -1.77 0.06 -3.91
N CYS A 102 -2.71 0.92 -3.49
CA CYS A 102 -3.84 0.49 -2.67
C CYS A 102 -4.65 -0.61 -3.38
N ALA A 103 -4.93 -0.44 -4.67
CA ALA A 103 -5.65 -1.43 -5.48
C ALA A 103 -4.86 -2.73 -5.66
N VAL A 104 -3.58 -2.67 -6.05
CA VAL A 104 -2.74 -3.86 -6.23
C VAL A 104 -2.54 -4.61 -4.92
N ALA A 105 -2.22 -3.90 -3.84
CA ALA A 105 -2.07 -4.49 -2.51
C ALA A 105 -3.37 -5.15 -2.05
N SER A 106 -4.53 -4.51 -2.26
CA SER A 106 -5.82 -5.10 -1.90
C SER A 106 -6.10 -6.39 -2.67
N LEU A 107 -5.87 -6.41 -3.98
CA LEU A 107 -6.00 -7.63 -4.80
C LEU A 107 -5.00 -8.71 -4.38
N PHE A 108 -3.77 -8.32 -4.05
CA PHE A 108 -2.73 -9.25 -3.58
C PHE A 108 -3.14 -9.89 -2.24
N LEU A 109 -3.58 -9.08 -1.27
CA LEU A 109 -4.06 -9.53 0.03
C LEU A 109 -5.31 -10.41 -0.10
N MET A 110 -6.20 -10.12 -1.05
CA MET A 110 -7.36 -10.98 -1.34
C MET A 110 -6.99 -12.30 -2.06
N ASN A 111 -5.74 -12.46 -2.51
CA ASN A 111 -5.28 -13.52 -3.39
C ASN A 111 -5.99 -13.55 -4.77
N GLU A 112 -6.29 -12.36 -5.31
CA GLU A 112 -7.07 -12.18 -6.54
C GLU A 112 -6.30 -11.43 -7.65
N LEU A 113 -5.10 -10.93 -7.37
CA LEU A 113 -4.31 -10.11 -8.30
C LEU A 113 -4.13 -10.74 -9.70
N HIS A 114 -3.92 -12.06 -9.75
CA HIS A 114 -3.71 -12.80 -11.00
C HIS A 114 -4.99 -13.45 -11.56
N ASN A 115 -6.12 -13.34 -10.85
CA ASN A 115 -7.38 -13.96 -11.25
C ASN A 115 -8.31 -12.95 -11.93
N VAL A 116 -8.31 -11.71 -11.46
CA VAL A 116 -9.32 -10.71 -11.88
C VAL A 116 -8.83 -9.77 -12.97
N LEU A 117 -7.52 -9.62 -13.13
CA LEU A 117 -6.91 -8.81 -14.17
C LEU A 117 -6.56 -9.68 -15.37
N THR A 118 -6.99 -9.25 -16.55
CA THR A 118 -6.54 -9.86 -17.81
C THR A 118 -5.04 -9.65 -18.03
N ASN A 119 -4.42 -10.48 -18.86
CA ASN A 119 -3.00 -10.32 -19.22
C ASN A 119 -2.71 -8.94 -19.84
N ASP A 120 -3.62 -8.39 -20.64
CA ASP A 120 -3.48 -7.06 -21.20
C ASP A 120 -3.49 -5.97 -20.11
N GLN A 121 -4.45 -6.02 -19.19
CA GLN A 121 -4.53 -5.10 -18.05
C GLN A 121 -3.28 -5.18 -17.17
N LEU A 122 -2.79 -6.39 -16.87
CA LEU A 122 -1.55 -6.58 -16.12
C LEU A 122 -0.35 -5.98 -16.83
N ASN A 123 -0.21 -6.18 -18.14
CA ASN A 123 0.91 -5.62 -18.92
C ASN A 123 0.86 -4.10 -18.99
N ARG A 124 -0.33 -3.51 -19.15
CA ARG A 124 -0.52 -2.06 -19.14
C ARG A 124 -0.23 -1.45 -17.78
N LEU A 125 -0.69 -2.09 -16.70
CA LEU A 125 -0.37 -1.70 -15.31
C LEU A 125 1.14 -1.74 -15.05
N LYS A 126 1.79 -2.85 -15.39
CA LYS A 126 3.25 -3.03 -15.28
C LYS A 126 4.01 -1.91 -16.02
N ARG A 127 3.60 -1.63 -17.26
CA ARG A 127 4.17 -0.53 -18.06
C ARG A 127 4.00 0.82 -17.35
N TRP A 128 2.79 1.12 -16.87
CA TRP A 128 2.50 2.39 -16.22
C TRP A 128 3.37 2.59 -14.96
N CYS A 129 3.49 1.57 -14.12
CA CYS A 129 4.31 1.61 -12.91
C CYS A 129 5.80 1.83 -13.22
N LEU A 130 6.35 1.14 -14.22
CA LEU A 130 7.76 1.33 -14.63
C LEU A 130 8.01 2.74 -15.17
N MET A 131 7.04 3.32 -15.87
CA MET A 131 7.13 4.69 -16.39
C MET A 131 7.00 5.78 -15.30
N ARG A 132 6.96 5.40 -14.01
CA ARG A 132 7.00 6.35 -12.88
C ARG A 132 8.41 6.68 -12.42
N GLN A 133 9.41 5.93 -12.90
CA GLN A 133 10.78 6.15 -12.49
C GLN A 133 11.44 7.24 -13.35
N ASP A 134 12.03 8.24 -12.70
CA ASP A 134 12.97 9.19 -13.30
C ASP A 134 14.36 9.05 -12.63
N SER A 135 14.67 9.86 -11.61
CA SER A 135 15.67 9.60 -10.57
C SER A 135 15.07 8.73 -9.45
N GLY A 136 13.99 9.21 -8.84
CA GLY A 136 13.16 8.49 -7.88
C GLY A 136 11.90 7.94 -8.55
N PHE A 137 10.78 8.02 -7.85
CA PHE A 137 9.47 7.75 -8.41
C PHE A 137 8.51 8.93 -8.22
N HIS A 138 7.66 9.17 -9.22
CA HIS A 138 6.60 10.18 -9.15
C HIS A 138 5.21 9.53 -9.16
N GLY A 139 4.24 10.20 -8.53
CA GLY A 139 2.90 9.62 -8.36
C GLY A 139 2.03 9.58 -9.62
N ARG A 140 2.29 10.42 -10.62
CA ARG A 140 1.44 10.62 -11.81
C ARG A 140 2.20 11.34 -12.92
N PRO A 141 1.82 11.21 -14.21
CA PRO A 141 2.63 11.72 -15.31
C PRO A 141 2.82 13.24 -15.21
N GLY A 142 4.01 13.75 -15.54
CA GLY A 142 4.31 15.18 -15.53
C GLY A 142 4.43 15.81 -14.13
N LYS A 143 4.58 15.01 -13.07
CA LYS A 143 4.89 15.49 -11.71
C LYS A 143 6.32 15.10 -11.32
N PRO A 144 6.97 15.86 -10.43
CA PRO A 144 8.30 15.53 -9.93
C PRO A 144 8.26 14.28 -9.04
N SER A 145 9.40 13.60 -8.96
CA SER A 145 9.61 12.50 -8.01
C SER A 145 9.59 12.94 -6.57
N ASP A 146 9.04 12.07 -5.73
CA ASP A 146 8.80 12.29 -4.31
C ASP A 146 9.17 11.00 -3.56
N THR A 147 9.96 11.14 -2.50
CA THR A 147 10.48 10.07 -1.62
C THR A 147 9.44 8.98 -1.36
N CYS A 148 8.18 9.33 -1.07
CA CYS A 148 7.19 8.32 -0.67
C CYS A 148 6.82 7.34 -1.79
N TYR A 149 6.97 7.72 -3.07
CA TYR A 149 6.66 6.83 -4.19
C TYR A 149 7.71 5.76 -4.43
N SER A 150 8.93 5.92 -3.90
CA SER A 150 9.89 4.82 -3.86
C SER A 150 9.35 3.63 -3.07
N PHE A 151 8.46 3.87 -2.10
CA PHE A 151 7.62 2.82 -1.52
C PHE A 151 6.36 2.55 -2.35
N TRP A 152 5.48 3.53 -2.58
CA TRP A 152 4.16 3.24 -3.18
C TRP A 152 4.28 2.52 -4.54
N VAL A 153 5.13 3.03 -5.43
CA VAL A 153 5.36 2.41 -6.74
C VAL A 153 6.30 1.21 -6.60
N GLY A 154 7.38 1.31 -5.82
CA GLY A 154 8.33 0.21 -5.63
C GLY A 154 7.68 -1.07 -5.08
N ALA A 155 6.83 -0.94 -4.07
CA ALA A 155 6.06 -2.04 -3.49
C ALA A 155 5.07 -2.63 -4.50
N THR A 156 4.46 -1.78 -5.33
CA THR A 156 3.62 -2.23 -6.45
C THR A 156 4.42 -3.06 -7.45
N LEU A 157 5.62 -2.59 -7.83
CA LEU A 157 6.51 -3.34 -8.74
C LEU A 157 6.94 -4.68 -8.13
N GLN A 158 7.16 -4.75 -6.82
CA GLN A 158 7.49 -6.00 -6.13
C GLN A 158 6.31 -6.98 -6.15
N MET A 159 5.08 -6.54 -5.83
CA MET A 159 3.89 -7.41 -5.89
C MET A 159 3.55 -7.88 -7.31
N LEU A 160 3.95 -7.12 -8.33
CA LEU A 160 3.82 -7.49 -9.74
C LEU A 160 5.00 -8.33 -10.29
N ASP A 161 5.98 -8.65 -9.44
CA ASP A 161 7.21 -9.39 -9.76
C ASP A 161 8.01 -8.78 -10.92
N ILE A 162 8.14 -7.46 -10.93
CA ILE A 162 8.87 -6.70 -11.96
C ILE A 162 9.78 -5.60 -11.40
N ASN A 163 10.03 -5.58 -10.09
CA ASN A 163 10.94 -4.62 -9.46
C ASN A 163 12.36 -4.64 -10.06
N LYS A 164 12.83 -5.80 -10.55
CA LYS A 164 14.13 -5.93 -11.24
C LYS A 164 14.24 -5.15 -12.56
N LEU A 165 13.12 -4.64 -13.08
CA LEU A 165 13.08 -3.83 -14.31
C LEU A 165 13.20 -2.32 -14.05
N SER A 166 13.20 -1.89 -12.79
CA SER A 166 13.53 -0.51 -12.39
C SER A 166 15.03 -0.37 -12.08
N ASP A 167 15.55 0.86 -12.14
CA ASP A 167 16.95 1.21 -11.84
C ASP A 167 17.14 1.38 -10.32
N PRO A 168 17.72 0.40 -9.59
CA PRO A 168 17.82 0.47 -8.14
C PRO A 168 18.81 1.54 -7.67
N ASP A 169 19.88 1.78 -8.44
CA ASP A 169 20.96 2.69 -8.06
C ASP A 169 20.49 4.14 -8.12
N LYS A 170 19.74 4.52 -9.16
CA LYS A 170 19.13 5.85 -9.24
C LYS A 170 18.11 6.10 -8.13
N ASN A 171 17.26 5.12 -7.84
CA ASN A 171 16.26 5.26 -6.79
C ASN A 171 16.93 5.42 -5.42
N ARG A 172 17.97 4.62 -5.15
CA ARG A 172 18.76 4.75 -3.92
C ARG A 172 19.43 6.12 -3.81
N ALA A 173 20.05 6.59 -4.88
CA ALA A 173 20.69 7.92 -4.91
C ALA A 173 19.66 9.02 -4.59
N PHE A 174 18.50 9.02 -5.26
CA PHE A 174 17.42 9.97 -4.99
C PHE A 174 16.95 9.94 -3.53
N LEU A 175 16.74 8.76 -2.94
CA LEU A 175 16.33 8.64 -1.54
C LEU A 175 17.37 9.25 -0.60
N LEU A 176 18.67 9.02 -0.83
CA LEU A 176 19.72 9.58 0.01
C LEU A 176 19.89 11.09 -0.19
N GLU A 177 19.55 11.63 -1.36
CA GLU A 177 19.49 13.08 -1.60
C GLU A 177 18.40 13.77 -0.77
N THR A 178 17.33 13.07 -0.39
CA THR A 178 16.24 13.64 0.42
C THR A 178 16.43 13.41 1.93
N GLN A 179 17.55 12.82 2.34
CA GLN A 179 17.88 12.62 3.75
C GLN A 179 18.38 13.92 4.38
N ASP A 180 17.79 14.30 5.51
CA ASP A 180 18.32 15.40 6.32
C ASP A 180 19.48 14.89 7.19
N SER A 181 20.68 15.42 6.95
CA SER A 181 21.91 15.00 7.65
C SER A 181 22.09 15.65 9.03
N ILE A 182 21.28 16.66 9.38
CA ILE A 182 21.39 17.40 10.64
C ILE A 182 20.39 16.83 11.66
N VAL A 183 19.11 16.77 11.31
CA VAL A 183 18.04 16.30 12.22
C VAL A 183 17.67 14.84 12.00
N GLY A 184 18.09 14.25 10.88
CA GLY A 184 17.69 12.90 10.47
C GLY A 184 16.31 12.87 9.81
N GLY A 185 15.97 11.71 9.24
CA GLY A 185 14.74 11.52 8.50
C GLY A 185 14.86 11.95 7.03
N PHE A 186 13.74 11.84 6.32
CA PHE A 186 13.66 12.13 4.89
C PHE A 186 12.56 13.16 4.61
N GLY A 187 12.88 14.12 3.74
CA GLY A 187 11.92 15.04 3.15
C GLY A 187 11.27 14.46 1.89
N LYS A 188 10.28 15.18 1.36
CA LYS A 188 9.67 14.87 0.05
C LYS A 188 10.65 15.01 -1.10
N PHE A 189 11.43 16.08 -1.07
CA PHE A 189 12.47 16.47 -2.00
C PHE A 189 13.72 16.86 -1.18
N ALA A 190 14.87 17.04 -1.85
CA ALA A 190 16.15 17.36 -1.21
C ALA A 190 16.15 18.68 -0.41
N ASP A 191 15.30 19.64 -0.79
CA ASP A 191 15.18 20.96 -0.17
C ASP A 191 14.00 21.07 0.81
N CYS A 192 13.32 19.97 1.11
CA CYS A 192 12.19 19.93 2.03
C CYS A 192 12.60 19.44 3.42
N LEU A 193 11.95 19.99 4.45
CA LEU A 193 12.11 19.47 5.81
C LEU A 193 11.63 18.02 5.90
N PRO A 194 12.30 17.18 6.71
CA PRO A 194 11.87 15.80 6.93
C PRO A 194 10.60 15.74 7.75
N ASP A 195 9.80 14.70 7.50
CA ASP A 195 8.60 14.39 8.29
C ASP A 195 8.45 12.89 8.51
N PRO A 196 7.61 12.45 9.48
CA PRO A 196 7.46 11.03 9.79
C PRO A 196 6.97 10.16 8.62
N LEU A 197 6.16 10.71 7.72
CA LEU A 197 5.61 9.95 6.59
C LEU A 197 6.70 9.67 5.56
N HIS A 198 7.41 10.71 5.10
CA HIS A 198 8.49 10.54 4.12
C HIS A 198 9.67 9.80 4.74
N THR A 199 9.94 9.99 6.04
CA THR A 199 10.95 9.21 6.75
C THR A 199 10.63 7.72 6.73
N TYR A 200 9.40 7.35 7.13
CA TYR A 200 9.00 5.96 7.13
C TYR A 200 9.00 5.35 5.73
N LEU A 201 8.40 6.04 4.76
CA LEU A 201 8.27 5.53 3.39
C LEU A 201 9.59 5.55 2.62
N GLY A 202 10.52 6.46 2.94
CA GLY A 202 11.88 6.46 2.41
C GLY A 202 12.68 5.26 2.91
N LEU A 203 12.60 4.95 4.21
CA LEU A 203 13.18 3.74 4.79
C LEU A 203 12.57 2.47 4.20
N CYS A 204 11.25 2.45 4.00
CA CYS A 204 10.58 1.35 3.29
C CYS A 204 11.09 1.22 1.85
N GLY A 205 11.26 2.34 1.13
CA GLY A 205 11.86 2.36 -0.21
C GLY A 205 13.27 1.74 -0.23
N LEU A 206 14.14 2.11 0.71
CA LEU A 206 15.48 1.52 0.87
C LEU A 206 15.41 0.02 1.24
N SER A 207 14.47 -0.38 2.09
CA SER A 207 14.23 -1.79 2.43
C SER A 207 13.87 -2.64 1.19
N LEU A 208 13.03 -2.11 0.29
CA LEU A 208 12.67 -2.76 -0.97
C LEU A 208 13.89 -2.96 -1.91
N LEU A 209 14.92 -2.12 -1.77
CA LEU A 209 16.18 -2.23 -2.51
C LEU A 209 17.20 -3.18 -1.85
N GLY A 210 16.93 -3.65 -0.63
CA GLY A 210 17.84 -4.53 0.11
C GLY A 210 18.97 -3.81 0.83
N GLU A 211 18.75 -2.58 1.29
CA GLU A 211 19.73 -1.82 2.09
C GLU A 211 20.22 -2.63 3.30
N THR A 212 21.55 -2.68 3.50
CA THR A 212 22.23 -3.69 4.35
C THR A 212 21.81 -3.71 5.83
N ASP A 213 21.27 -2.61 6.35
CA ASP A 213 20.87 -2.48 7.77
C ASP A 213 19.36 -2.33 7.97
N LEU A 214 18.56 -2.47 6.90
CA LEU A 214 17.11 -2.40 6.99
C LEU A 214 16.48 -3.79 6.97
N CYS A 215 15.51 -3.99 7.85
CA CYS A 215 14.72 -5.22 7.84
C CYS A 215 14.00 -5.36 6.49
N ILE A 216 13.93 -6.57 5.97
CA ILE A 216 13.03 -6.92 4.87
C ILE A 216 11.60 -6.54 5.29
N MET A 217 10.84 -5.94 4.38
CA MET A 217 9.45 -5.57 4.62
C MET A 217 8.46 -6.45 3.86
N ASN A 218 7.29 -6.64 4.47
CA ASN A 218 6.10 -7.08 3.77
C ASN A 218 5.45 -5.86 3.09
N ALA A 219 5.63 -5.77 1.78
CA ALA A 219 5.16 -4.66 0.96
C ALA A 219 3.63 -4.50 0.94
N ALA A 220 2.89 -5.62 0.98
CA ALA A 220 1.44 -5.63 0.88
C ALA A 220 0.76 -5.17 2.18
N LEU A 221 1.37 -5.44 3.35
CA LEU A 221 0.88 -5.00 4.66
C LEU A 221 1.60 -3.77 5.20
N ASN A 222 2.60 -3.25 4.48
CA ASN A 222 3.41 -2.11 4.89
C ASN A 222 3.95 -2.23 6.34
N ILE A 223 4.56 -3.38 6.66
CA ILE A 223 5.21 -3.66 7.94
C ILE A 223 6.50 -4.45 7.74
N SER A 224 7.40 -4.47 8.72
CA SER A 224 8.57 -5.37 8.68
C SER A 224 8.16 -6.85 8.60
N ASP A 225 8.96 -7.67 7.93
CA ASP A 225 8.77 -9.13 7.88
C ASP A 225 8.80 -9.76 9.28
N ARG A 226 9.54 -9.17 10.22
CA ARG A 226 9.50 -9.54 11.65
C ARG A 226 8.09 -9.42 12.24
N ALA A 227 7.42 -8.28 12.04
CA ALA A 227 6.06 -8.07 12.53
C ALA A 227 5.04 -8.95 11.79
N TYR A 228 5.26 -9.20 10.49
CA TYR A 228 4.44 -10.14 9.73
C TYR A 228 4.57 -11.59 10.23
N LYS A 229 5.79 -12.05 10.54
CA LYS A 229 6.03 -13.37 11.15
C LYS A 229 5.39 -13.49 12.54
N HIS A 230 5.35 -12.40 13.31
CA HIS A 230 4.61 -12.36 14.57
C HIS A 230 3.09 -12.54 14.35
N LEU A 231 2.52 -11.83 13.38
CA LEU A 231 1.13 -12.02 12.97
C LEU A 231 0.82 -13.48 12.60
N LEU A 232 1.66 -14.11 11.77
CA LEU A 232 1.45 -15.50 11.36
C LEU A 232 1.42 -16.46 12.57
N LYS A 233 2.33 -16.30 13.54
CA LYS A 233 2.34 -17.12 14.77
C LYS A 233 1.08 -16.94 15.61
N ILE A 234 0.55 -15.72 15.67
CA ILE A 234 -0.70 -15.45 16.37
C ILE A 234 -1.88 -16.13 15.66
N GLN A 235 -1.90 -16.13 14.32
CA GLN A 235 -2.99 -16.73 13.55
C GLN A 235 -2.97 -18.26 13.56
N GLU A 236 -1.81 -18.89 13.76
CA GLU A 236 -1.70 -20.35 13.94
C GLU A 236 -2.45 -20.87 15.17
N VAL A 237 -2.70 -20.01 16.17
CA VAL A 237 -3.36 -20.39 17.43
C VAL A 237 -4.82 -19.94 17.53
N TRP A 238 -5.36 -19.29 16.48
CA TRP A 238 -6.75 -18.82 16.43
C TRP A 238 -7.73 -19.87 15.94
#